data_AF-A0A430KS86-F1
#
_entry.id   AF-A0A430KS86-F1
#
_cell.length_a   1.000
_cell.length_b   1.000
_cell.length_c   1.000
_cell.angle_alpha   90.00
_cell.angle_beta   90.00
_cell.angle_gamma   90.00
#
_symmetry.space_group_name_H-M   'P 1'
#
loop_
_entity.id
_entity.type
_entity.pdbx_description
1 polymer ?
#
loop_
_entity_poly.entity_id
_entity_poly.type
_entity_poly.pdbx_seq_one_letter_code
_entity_poly.pdbx_strand_id
1 'polypeptide(L)'
;MKKYLLVLGITTMGIASPTLVNAQSVSYTSTQNSGPLSITPSEFPPGVYDYPTQISDRWPATFNETSLNRMFMHTFNIKVGKGCSVSAATLNMKVTALGRSEVPVNDKLGFLNNAQGIFSTSIWNQNDPSGASKNLSYNLASVPGVGSILNTLNDGTFSIYLQDDTAVNSVTLRTTVTCPDPNPYGGPVDVKGEHFQCYDVKPAEKSKPVEITIQDQFGRDKVVLGQPVMLCNPSAKIHGKKSYRIQNKERHLVCYNILKQSSPKSLKVQINNQFEGNGLQTGERQIFCAPSLKKHITDARPQTHQGSMQPMKKTLN
;
A
#
# COMPACT_ATOMS: atom_id res chain seq x y z
N MET A 1 -46.52 15.77 -61.91
CA MET A 1 -46.13 14.41 -61.51
C MET A 1 -44.63 14.35 -61.28
N LYS A 2 -44.18 14.22 -60.03
CA LYS A 2 -42.99 13.48 -59.56
C LYS A 2 -42.87 13.68 -58.05
N LYS A 3 -43.00 12.57 -57.31
CA LYS A 3 -42.78 12.46 -55.87
C LYS A 3 -41.28 12.62 -55.59
N TYR A 4 -40.91 13.41 -54.59
CA TYR A 4 -39.58 13.32 -53.99
C TYR A 4 -39.73 13.01 -52.50
N LEU A 5 -39.16 11.86 -52.15
CA LEU A 5 -39.14 11.21 -50.85
C LEU A 5 -38.13 11.95 -49.96
N LEU A 6 -38.57 12.50 -48.83
CA LEU A 6 -37.69 13.09 -47.83
C LEU A 6 -37.10 11.95 -46.98
N VAL A 7 -35.82 11.61 -47.23
CA VAL A 7 -35.07 10.67 -46.39
C VAL A 7 -34.47 11.45 -45.22
N LEU A 8 -35.02 11.27 -44.02
CA LEU A 8 -34.43 11.74 -42.77
C LEU A 8 -33.27 10.81 -42.39
N GLY A 9 -32.03 11.26 -42.66
CA GLY A 9 -30.82 10.63 -42.13
C GLY A 9 -30.68 10.95 -40.65
N ILE A 10 -30.87 9.95 -39.78
CA ILE A 10 -30.53 10.03 -38.37
C ILE A 10 -29.04 9.72 -38.24
N THR A 11 -28.21 10.75 -38.08
CA THR A 11 -26.81 10.59 -37.68
C THR A 11 -26.77 10.30 -36.19
N THR A 12 -26.54 9.04 -35.81
CA THR A 12 -26.19 8.67 -34.44
C THR A 12 -24.80 9.20 -34.12
N MET A 13 -24.72 10.27 -33.33
CA MET A 13 -23.48 10.69 -32.67
C MET A 13 -23.06 9.60 -31.68
N GLY A 14 -22.01 8.85 -32.03
CA GLY A 14 -21.30 7.98 -31.10
C GLY A 14 -20.63 8.81 -30.01
N ILE A 15 -21.09 8.66 -28.77
CA ILE A 15 -20.41 9.18 -27.60
C ILE A 15 -19.20 8.26 -27.35
N ALA A 16 -18.05 8.64 -27.91
CA ALA A 16 -16.77 8.11 -27.44
C ALA A 16 -16.44 8.82 -26.11
N SER A 17 -16.78 8.19 -24.99
CA SER A 17 -16.21 8.56 -23.70
C SER A 17 -14.77 8.05 -23.64
N PRO A 18 -13.74 8.91 -23.53
CA PRO A 18 -12.41 8.43 -23.19
C PRO A 18 -12.44 8.13 -21.68
N THR A 19 -12.58 6.86 -21.32
CA THR A 19 -12.29 6.41 -19.95
C THR A 19 -10.79 6.59 -19.70
N LEU A 20 -10.42 7.74 -19.15
CA LEU A 20 -9.15 7.94 -18.47
C LEU A 20 -9.20 7.12 -17.18
N VAL A 21 -8.84 5.84 -17.26
CA VAL A 21 -8.57 5.03 -16.07
C VAL A 21 -7.28 5.57 -15.48
N ASN A 22 -7.38 6.42 -14.46
CA ASN A 22 -6.22 6.97 -13.77
C ASN A 22 -5.69 5.90 -12.79
N ALA A 23 -5.05 4.89 -13.35
CA ALA A 23 -4.55 3.76 -12.62
C ALA A 23 -3.32 4.21 -11.80
N GLN A 24 -3.42 4.17 -10.47
CA GLN A 24 -2.31 4.55 -9.61
C GLN A 24 -1.23 3.48 -9.67
N SER A 25 -0.04 3.85 -10.15
CA SER A 25 1.13 2.98 -10.20
C SER A 25 2.04 3.24 -9.00
N VAL A 26 2.26 2.22 -8.16
CA VAL A 26 3.25 2.29 -7.07
C VAL A 26 4.43 1.39 -7.43
N SER A 27 5.65 1.93 -7.39
CA SER A 27 6.87 1.17 -7.68
C SER A 27 7.54 0.71 -6.39
N TYR A 28 7.81 -0.59 -6.28
CA TYR A 28 8.56 -1.18 -5.18
C TYR A 28 9.92 -1.66 -5.69
N THR A 29 10.97 -1.43 -4.91
CA THR A 29 12.32 -1.92 -5.20
C THR A 29 12.81 -2.71 -3.99
N SER A 30 13.16 -3.97 -4.20
CA SER A 30 13.87 -4.77 -3.20
C SER A 30 15.26 -5.07 -3.74
N THR A 31 16.29 -4.66 -3.00
CA THR A 31 17.70 -4.84 -3.36
C THR A 31 18.41 -5.57 -2.23
N GLN A 32 19.09 -6.68 -2.55
CA GLN A 32 19.94 -7.42 -1.64
C GLN A 32 21.37 -7.44 -2.22
N ASN A 33 22.35 -6.93 -1.44
CA ASN A 33 23.74 -6.75 -1.90
C ASN A 33 24.78 -7.57 -1.13
N SER A 34 24.41 -8.14 0.04
CA SER A 34 25.22 -9.10 0.83
C SER A 34 24.59 -9.29 2.21
N GLY A 35 24.16 -10.49 2.55
CA GLY A 35 23.62 -10.84 3.86
C GLY A 35 23.04 -12.26 3.88
N PRO A 36 22.94 -12.90 5.07
CA PRO A 36 22.44 -14.27 5.19
C PRO A 36 21.02 -14.37 4.63
N LEU A 37 20.78 -15.44 3.87
CA LEU A 37 19.46 -15.78 3.38
C LEU A 37 18.70 -16.55 4.47
N SER A 38 17.44 -16.18 4.71
CA SER A 38 16.50 -17.00 5.47
C SER A 38 15.75 -17.89 4.50
N ILE A 39 16.26 -19.09 4.25
CA ILE A 39 15.50 -20.13 3.54
C ILE A 39 15.89 -21.51 4.06
N THR A 40 14.87 -22.31 4.35
CA THR A 40 14.97 -23.69 4.79
C THR A 40 14.96 -24.64 3.57
N PRO A 41 15.86 -25.64 3.51
CA PRO A 41 15.95 -26.59 2.39
C PRO A 41 14.68 -27.42 2.07
N SER A 42 13.61 -27.31 2.85
CA SER A 42 12.35 -28.04 2.64
C SER A 42 11.44 -27.42 1.58
N GLU A 43 11.76 -26.25 1.04
CA GLU A 43 10.94 -25.52 0.06
C GLU A 43 11.31 -25.81 -1.41
N PHE A 44 12.15 -26.82 -1.68
CA PHE A 44 12.55 -27.15 -3.05
C PHE A 44 11.47 -27.97 -3.80
N PRO A 45 11.09 -27.59 -5.03
CA PRO A 45 10.27 -28.42 -5.90
C PRO A 45 10.94 -29.77 -6.21
N PRO A 46 10.16 -30.87 -6.26
CA PRO A 46 10.62 -32.09 -6.92
C PRO A 46 10.82 -31.83 -8.42
N GLY A 47 11.98 -32.16 -8.98
CA GLY A 47 12.24 -32.11 -10.43
C GLY A 47 13.13 -30.98 -10.94
N VAL A 48 13.73 -30.16 -10.06
CA VAL A 48 14.83 -29.22 -10.41
C VAL A 48 16.19 -29.96 -10.45
N TYR A 49 16.17 -31.29 -10.57
CA TYR A 49 17.35 -32.15 -10.57
C TYR A 49 17.64 -32.58 -11.99
N ASP A 50 18.71 -32.06 -12.56
CA ASP A 50 19.28 -32.64 -13.76
C ASP A 50 20.81 -32.61 -13.69
N TYR A 51 21.36 -33.39 -12.75
CA TYR A 51 22.59 -34.17 -12.93
C TYR A 51 22.68 -35.27 -11.84
N PRO A 52 23.10 -36.51 -12.19
CA PRO A 52 23.20 -37.62 -11.24
C PRO A 52 24.55 -37.59 -10.52
N THR A 53 24.53 -37.72 -9.18
CA THR A 53 25.69 -37.89 -8.26
C THR A 53 26.58 -36.64 -8.13
N GLN A 54 26.59 -35.86 -7.04
CA GLN A 54 26.88 -36.28 -5.66
C GLN A 54 26.14 -35.42 -4.62
N ILE A 55 25.81 -36.05 -3.49
CA ILE A 55 24.73 -35.71 -2.57
C ILE A 55 25.25 -35.06 -1.26
N SER A 56 26.51 -34.61 -1.18
CA SER A 56 27.10 -34.14 0.10
C SER A 56 26.92 -32.65 0.42
N ASP A 57 26.70 -31.75 -0.55
CA ASP A 57 26.91 -30.29 -0.32
C ASP A 57 25.61 -29.47 -0.33
N ARG A 58 24.53 -30.02 0.25
CA ARG A 58 23.17 -29.45 0.30
C ARG A 58 22.99 -28.23 1.23
N TRP A 59 23.95 -27.32 1.29
CA TRP A 59 23.83 -26.13 2.15
C TRP A 59 23.48 -24.89 1.29
N PRO A 60 22.41 -24.15 1.62
CA PRO A 60 22.11 -22.91 0.91
C PRO A 60 23.30 -21.96 1.01
N ALA A 61 23.82 -21.51 -0.13
CA ALA A 61 24.84 -20.46 -0.14
C ALA A 61 24.21 -19.17 0.36
N THR A 62 24.87 -18.51 1.31
CA THR A 62 24.58 -17.09 1.56
C THR A 62 25.06 -16.24 0.38
N PHE A 63 24.62 -14.98 0.35
CA PHE A 63 25.11 -14.03 -0.63
C PHE A 63 26.64 -13.90 -0.51
N ASN A 64 27.38 -14.01 -1.61
CA ASN A 64 28.86 -14.14 -1.63
C ASN A 64 29.43 -15.44 -1.01
N GLU A 65 28.63 -16.46 -0.71
CA GLU A 65 29.14 -17.77 -0.34
C GLU A 65 29.38 -18.61 -1.59
N THR A 66 30.66 -18.86 -1.81
CA THR A 66 31.29 -19.07 -3.12
C THR A 66 32.02 -20.41 -3.21
N SER A 67 31.82 -21.30 -2.23
CA SER A 67 32.41 -22.64 -2.34
C SER A 67 31.74 -23.39 -3.49
N LEU A 68 32.55 -24.19 -4.18
CA LEU A 68 32.12 -24.87 -5.40
C LEU A 68 30.82 -25.65 -5.20
N ASN A 69 29.97 -25.71 -6.23
CA ASN A 69 28.73 -26.51 -6.28
C ASN A 69 27.62 -26.14 -5.26
N ARG A 70 27.53 -24.87 -4.82
CA ARG A 70 26.41 -24.42 -3.97
C ARG A 70 25.25 -23.78 -4.73
N MET A 71 24.11 -23.64 -4.05
CA MET A 71 22.90 -23.02 -4.60
C MET A 71 22.50 -21.77 -3.82
N PHE A 72 22.24 -20.69 -4.55
CA PHE A 72 21.64 -19.47 -4.03
C PHE A 72 20.13 -19.48 -4.32
N MET A 73 19.31 -19.03 -3.39
CA MET A 73 17.88 -18.81 -3.63
C MET A 73 17.41 -17.58 -2.88
N HIS A 74 16.43 -16.86 -3.43
CA HIS A 74 15.88 -15.68 -2.77
C HIS A 74 14.42 -15.48 -3.16
N THR A 75 13.59 -15.17 -2.16
CA THR A 75 12.17 -14.86 -2.34
C THR A 75 11.92 -13.39 -2.08
N PHE A 76 11.47 -12.68 -3.10
CA PHE A 76 11.02 -11.30 -3.01
C PHE A 76 9.58 -11.26 -2.52
N ASN A 77 9.32 -10.41 -1.52
CA ASN A 77 7.97 -10.10 -1.08
C ASN A 77 7.46 -8.87 -1.85
N ILE A 78 6.33 -9.02 -2.51
CA ILE A 78 5.70 -8.00 -3.36
C ILE A 78 4.42 -7.52 -2.67
N LYS A 79 4.30 -6.22 -2.43
CA LYS A 79 3.11 -5.62 -1.82
C LYS A 79 2.03 -5.39 -2.87
N VAL A 80 1.15 -6.38 -3.07
CA VAL A 80 -0.01 -6.25 -3.96
C VAL A 80 -1.27 -6.00 -3.11
N GLY A 81 -1.82 -4.79 -3.22
CA GLY A 81 -3.05 -4.42 -2.51
C GLY A 81 -4.29 -5.11 -3.08
N LYS A 82 -5.38 -5.18 -2.29
CA LYS A 82 -6.64 -5.78 -2.74
C LYS A 82 -7.18 -5.06 -3.99
N GLY A 83 -7.43 -5.83 -5.05
CA GLY A 83 -7.90 -5.31 -6.33
C GLY A 83 -6.80 -4.74 -7.23
N CYS A 84 -5.57 -4.62 -6.74
CA CYS A 84 -4.42 -4.21 -7.53
C CYS A 84 -3.77 -5.41 -8.24
N SER A 85 -2.96 -5.13 -9.25
CA SER A 85 -2.19 -6.14 -9.99
C SER A 85 -0.81 -5.59 -10.37
N VAL A 86 0.18 -6.46 -10.49
CA VAL A 86 1.50 -6.11 -11.02
C VAL A 86 1.37 -5.85 -12.52
N SER A 87 1.66 -4.64 -12.95
CA SER A 87 1.55 -4.19 -14.35
C SER A 87 2.88 -4.12 -15.08
N ALA A 88 3.98 -4.07 -14.36
CA ALA A 88 5.33 -4.24 -14.90
C ALA A 88 6.27 -4.78 -13.82
N ALA A 89 7.26 -5.57 -14.22
CA ALA A 89 8.32 -6.00 -13.32
C ALA A 89 9.64 -6.25 -14.07
N THR A 90 10.74 -5.88 -13.45
CA THR A 90 12.10 -6.07 -13.98
C THR A 90 13.00 -6.61 -12.89
N LEU A 91 13.66 -7.72 -13.18
CA LEU A 91 14.70 -8.30 -12.36
C LEU A 91 16.06 -7.89 -12.94
N ASN A 92 16.91 -7.28 -12.13
CA ASN A 92 18.29 -6.94 -12.50
C ASN A 92 19.25 -7.59 -11.52
N MET A 93 20.30 -8.21 -12.03
CA MET A 93 21.25 -8.96 -11.23
C MET A 93 22.67 -8.74 -11.73
N LYS A 94 23.65 -8.79 -10.83
CA LYS A 94 25.07 -8.90 -11.16
C LYS A 94 25.58 -10.20 -10.58
N VAL A 95 26.20 -11.02 -11.43
CA VAL A 95 26.74 -12.33 -11.07
C VAL A 95 28.19 -12.46 -11.51
N THR A 96 28.97 -13.31 -10.85
CA THR A 96 30.39 -13.56 -11.16
C THR A 96 30.68 -15.05 -11.15
N ALA A 97 31.36 -15.56 -12.17
CA ALA A 97 31.83 -16.95 -12.24
C ALA A 97 32.98 -17.16 -11.23
N LEU A 98 32.94 -18.24 -10.46
CA LEU A 98 33.90 -18.52 -9.38
C LEU A 98 34.84 -19.67 -9.76
N GLY A 99 34.34 -20.68 -10.46
CA GLY A 99 35.10 -21.78 -11.02
C GLY A 99 35.26 -21.65 -12.53
N ARG A 100 36.05 -22.55 -13.14
CA ARG A 100 35.84 -22.85 -14.56
C ARG A 100 34.61 -23.74 -14.61
N SER A 101 33.65 -23.42 -15.48
CA SER A 101 32.48 -24.25 -15.73
C SER A 101 32.98 -25.66 -16.11
N GLU A 102 33.01 -26.58 -15.14
CA GLU A 102 33.62 -27.91 -15.29
C GLU A 102 32.87 -28.73 -16.36
N VAL A 103 31.61 -28.33 -16.63
CA VAL A 103 30.73 -28.87 -17.67
C VAL A 103 30.04 -27.69 -18.38
N PRO A 104 29.79 -27.72 -19.71
CA PRO A 104 29.35 -26.56 -20.50
C PRO A 104 27.98 -25.90 -20.17
N VAL A 105 27.23 -26.33 -19.15
CA VAL A 105 25.78 -26.00 -19.01
C VAL A 105 25.20 -26.07 -17.58
N ASN A 106 26.02 -26.24 -16.53
CA ASN A 106 25.54 -26.49 -15.15
C ASN A 106 25.10 -25.23 -14.39
N ASP A 107 25.69 -24.07 -14.66
CA ASP A 107 25.35 -22.83 -13.98
C ASP A 107 24.01 -22.27 -14.50
N LYS A 108 22.93 -22.54 -13.75
CA LYS A 108 21.56 -22.18 -14.13
C LYS A 108 21.00 -21.08 -13.24
N LEU A 109 20.38 -20.09 -13.86
CA LEU A 109 19.40 -19.22 -13.24
C LEU A 109 18.01 -19.81 -13.46
N GLY A 110 17.14 -19.77 -12.46
CA GLY A 110 15.73 -20.03 -12.68
C GLY A 110 14.79 -19.21 -11.81
N PHE A 111 13.55 -19.13 -12.28
CA PHE A 111 12.45 -18.44 -11.62
C PHE A 111 11.45 -19.46 -11.10
N LEU A 112 10.95 -19.21 -9.91
CA LEU A 112 10.06 -20.08 -9.18
C LEU A 112 8.81 -19.29 -8.78
N ASN A 113 7.67 -19.96 -8.80
CA ASN A 113 6.50 -19.53 -8.05
C ASN A 113 5.98 -20.67 -7.17
N ASN A 114 5.72 -20.40 -5.90
CA ASN A 114 5.22 -21.39 -4.93
C ASN A 114 6.00 -22.71 -5.02
N ALA A 115 7.33 -22.62 -5.09
CA ALA A 115 8.21 -23.78 -5.27
C ALA A 115 7.87 -24.61 -6.53
N GLN A 116 7.53 -23.98 -7.66
CA GLN A 116 7.43 -24.60 -8.98
C GLN A 116 8.26 -23.82 -9.99
N GLY A 117 9.03 -24.53 -10.83
CA GLY A 117 9.87 -23.91 -11.88
C GLY A 117 9.05 -23.30 -13.01
N ILE A 118 9.33 -22.04 -13.33
CA ILE A 118 8.66 -21.29 -14.42
C ILE A 118 9.61 -21.07 -15.59
N PHE A 119 10.85 -20.72 -15.30
CA PHE A 119 11.87 -20.39 -16.28
C PHE A 119 13.22 -20.88 -15.78
N SER A 120 14.07 -21.34 -16.69
CA SER A 120 15.47 -21.59 -16.40
C SER A 120 16.33 -21.33 -17.63
N THR A 121 17.54 -20.85 -17.41
CA THR A 121 18.55 -20.67 -18.45
C THR A 121 19.94 -20.88 -17.88
N SER A 122 20.84 -21.41 -18.68
CA SER A 122 22.27 -21.35 -18.39
C SER A 122 22.75 -19.91 -18.50
N ILE A 123 23.62 -19.50 -17.58
CA ILE A 123 24.13 -18.12 -17.51
C ILE A 123 25.62 -18.00 -17.87
N TRP A 124 26.35 -19.11 -17.96
CA TRP A 124 27.73 -19.17 -18.44
C TRP A 124 27.86 -20.12 -19.63
N ASN A 125 28.85 -19.83 -20.47
CA ASN A 125 29.32 -20.71 -21.53
C ASN A 125 30.61 -21.40 -21.09
N GLN A 126 30.93 -22.54 -21.68
CA GLN A 126 32.17 -23.30 -21.40
C GLN A 126 33.46 -22.46 -21.43
N ASN A 127 33.51 -21.42 -22.26
CA ASN A 127 34.70 -20.59 -22.46
C ASN A 127 34.71 -19.31 -21.60
N ASP A 128 33.69 -19.06 -20.78
CA ASP A 128 33.69 -17.91 -19.88
C ASP A 128 34.77 -18.11 -18.80
N PRO A 129 35.66 -17.12 -18.56
CA PRO A 129 36.73 -17.27 -17.59
C PRO A 129 36.20 -17.17 -16.15
N SER A 130 36.85 -17.88 -15.23
CA SER A 130 36.67 -17.65 -13.79
C SER A 130 36.97 -16.19 -13.46
N GLY A 131 36.14 -15.59 -12.62
CA GLY A 131 36.15 -14.15 -12.29
C GLY A 131 35.38 -13.26 -13.28
N ALA A 132 34.87 -13.79 -14.40
CA ALA A 132 34.02 -13.02 -15.30
C ALA A 132 32.72 -12.58 -14.59
N SER A 133 32.26 -11.36 -14.85
CA SER A 133 30.98 -10.87 -14.35
C SER A 133 29.97 -10.63 -15.48
N LYS A 134 28.69 -10.89 -15.21
CA LYS A 134 27.56 -10.56 -16.09
C LYS A 134 26.53 -9.72 -15.35
N ASN A 135 25.97 -8.75 -16.07
CA ASN A 135 24.76 -8.04 -15.64
C ASN A 135 23.58 -8.66 -16.37
N LEU A 136 22.68 -9.29 -15.63
CA LEU A 136 21.49 -9.95 -16.15
C LEU A 136 20.29 -9.05 -15.92
N SER A 137 19.46 -8.88 -16.95
CA SER A 137 18.25 -8.07 -16.88
C SER A 137 17.09 -8.80 -17.55
N TYR A 138 16.01 -9.03 -16.81
CA TYR A 138 14.82 -9.71 -17.29
C TYR A 138 13.59 -8.81 -17.11
N ASN A 139 12.90 -8.55 -18.23
CA ASN A 139 11.55 -8.02 -18.20
C ASN A 139 10.57 -9.17 -17.97
N LEU A 140 9.90 -9.18 -16.81
CA LEU A 140 8.99 -10.26 -16.44
C LEU A 140 7.65 -10.20 -17.18
N ALA A 141 7.41 -9.16 -17.98
CA ALA A 141 6.32 -9.13 -18.96
C ALA A 141 6.65 -9.90 -20.25
N SER A 142 7.91 -10.31 -20.45
CA SER A 142 8.38 -10.94 -21.69
C SER A 142 9.59 -11.84 -21.42
N VAL A 143 9.41 -12.85 -20.57
CA VAL A 143 10.45 -13.82 -20.24
C VAL A 143 10.73 -14.71 -21.46
N PRO A 144 12.00 -14.92 -21.87
CA PRO A 144 12.34 -15.75 -23.02
C PRO A 144 11.75 -17.16 -22.93
N GLY A 145 11.08 -17.61 -23.99
CA GLY A 145 10.47 -18.95 -24.05
C GLY A 145 9.20 -19.16 -23.20
N VAL A 146 8.81 -18.17 -22.38
CA VAL A 146 7.66 -18.27 -21.45
C VAL A 146 6.61 -17.19 -21.73
N GLY A 147 7.02 -15.97 -22.04
CA GLY A 147 6.13 -14.82 -22.18
C GLY A 147 5.94 -14.08 -20.85
N SER A 148 4.76 -13.48 -20.64
CA SER A 148 4.50 -12.69 -19.44
C SER A 148 4.24 -13.57 -18.22
N ILE A 149 4.95 -13.30 -17.13
CA ILE A 149 4.72 -13.94 -15.83
C ILE A 149 4.16 -12.95 -14.79
N LEU A 150 3.77 -11.74 -15.18
CA LEU A 150 3.30 -10.70 -14.23
C LEU A 150 2.11 -11.16 -13.37
N ASN A 151 1.22 -11.98 -13.92
CA ASN A 151 0.07 -12.50 -13.18
C ASN A 151 0.48 -13.40 -12.02
N THR A 152 1.57 -14.13 -12.18
CA THR A 152 2.16 -14.99 -11.15
C THR A 152 2.62 -14.17 -9.95
N LEU A 153 3.13 -12.96 -10.17
CA LEU A 153 3.61 -12.07 -9.10
C LEU A 153 2.48 -11.49 -8.23
N ASN A 154 1.21 -11.66 -8.63
CA ASN A 154 0.06 -11.15 -7.87
C ASN A 154 -0.20 -11.92 -6.57
N ASP A 155 0.40 -13.11 -6.39
CA ASP A 155 0.33 -13.84 -5.12
C ASP A 155 1.19 -13.21 -4.00
N GLY A 156 1.98 -12.18 -4.34
CA GLY A 156 2.78 -11.42 -3.39
C GLY A 156 4.19 -11.96 -3.21
N THR A 157 4.60 -12.98 -3.96
CA THR A 157 5.96 -13.50 -3.91
C THR A 157 6.56 -13.71 -5.29
N PHE A 158 7.89 -13.67 -5.36
CA PHE A 158 8.63 -14.08 -6.56
C PHE A 158 9.98 -14.64 -6.13
N SER A 159 10.27 -15.88 -6.53
CA SER A 159 11.49 -16.56 -6.10
C SER A 159 12.44 -16.78 -7.26
N ILE A 160 13.72 -16.65 -6.99
CA ILE A 160 14.79 -16.97 -7.94
C ILE A 160 15.73 -17.97 -7.30
N TYR A 161 16.37 -18.79 -8.12
CA TYR A 161 17.49 -19.62 -7.71
C TYR A 161 18.62 -19.52 -8.72
N LEU A 162 19.85 -19.68 -8.22
CA LEU A 162 21.04 -19.84 -9.02
C LEU A 162 21.78 -21.08 -8.52
N GLN A 163 22.21 -21.93 -9.44
CA GLN A 163 22.96 -23.14 -9.14
C GLN A 163 24.41 -23.00 -9.58
N ASP A 164 25.27 -23.72 -8.86
CA ASP A 164 26.68 -23.94 -9.16
C ASP A 164 27.55 -22.67 -9.02
N ASP A 165 28.85 -22.76 -9.36
CA ASP A 165 29.99 -21.83 -9.24
C ASP A 165 29.77 -20.37 -9.69
N THR A 166 28.68 -19.76 -9.23
CA THR A 166 28.21 -18.43 -9.57
C THR A 166 27.93 -17.64 -8.30
N ALA A 167 28.76 -16.64 -8.03
CA ALA A 167 28.44 -15.65 -7.02
C ALA A 167 27.33 -14.72 -7.50
N VAL A 168 26.36 -14.44 -6.62
CA VAL A 168 25.44 -13.31 -6.78
C VAL A 168 26.02 -12.11 -6.06
N ASN A 169 26.29 -11.02 -6.78
CA ASN A 169 26.88 -9.78 -6.23
C ASN A 169 25.83 -8.69 -5.95
N SER A 170 24.76 -8.65 -6.72
CA SER A 170 23.58 -7.81 -6.43
C SER A 170 22.36 -8.43 -7.09
N VAL A 171 21.20 -8.37 -6.43
CA VAL A 171 19.92 -8.67 -7.07
C VAL A 171 18.91 -7.59 -6.70
N THR A 172 18.15 -7.13 -7.70
CA THR A 172 17.11 -6.13 -7.54
C THR A 172 15.87 -6.50 -8.32
N LEU A 173 14.74 -6.62 -7.63
CA LEU A 173 13.43 -6.70 -8.25
C LEU A 173 12.76 -5.33 -8.17
N ARG A 174 12.38 -4.78 -9.32
CA ARG A 174 11.51 -3.61 -9.43
C ARG A 174 10.15 -4.06 -9.92
N THR A 175 9.10 -3.73 -9.19
CA THR A 175 7.72 -3.98 -9.61
C THR A 175 6.96 -2.67 -9.67
N THR A 176 6.00 -2.60 -10.59
CA THR A 176 4.98 -1.55 -10.66
C THR A 176 3.64 -2.23 -10.43
N VAL A 177 2.93 -1.77 -9.41
CA VAL A 177 1.59 -2.27 -9.07
C VAL A 177 0.59 -1.21 -9.49
N THR A 178 -0.36 -1.63 -10.33
CA THR A 178 -1.47 -0.81 -10.77
C THR A 178 -2.73 -1.20 -10.02
N CYS A 179 -3.35 -0.21 -9.39
CA CYS A 179 -4.64 -0.38 -8.73
C CYS A 179 -5.75 0.24 -9.59
N PRO A 180 -6.95 -0.36 -9.64
CA PRO A 180 -8.14 0.28 -10.17
C PRO A 180 -8.35 1.61 -9.46
N ASP A 181 -8.67 2.64 -10.24
CA ASP A 181 -9.13 3.90 -9.66
C ASP A 181 -10.38 3.58 -8.81
N PRO A 182 -10.41 3.91 -7.50
CA PRO A 182 -11.63 3.76 -6.70
C PRO A 182 -12.79 4.61 -7.23
N ASN A 183 -12.53 5.56 -8.15
CA ASN A 183 -13.53 6.38 -8.80
C ASN A 183 -13.26 6.62 -10.30
N PRO A 184 -13.46 5.59 -11.15
CA PRO A 184 -13.13 5.68 -12.57
C PRO A 184 -14.01 6.68 -13.35
N TYR A 185 -15.10 7.17 -12.75
CA TYR A 185 -16.08 8.05 -13.41
C TYR A 185 -15.98 9.52 -12.99
N GLY A 186 -15.07 9.88 -12.08
CA GLY A 186 -14.86 11.28 -11.70
C GLY A 186 -16.11 11.97 -11.19
N GLY A 187 -16.64 11.53 -10.05
CA GLY A 187 -17.75 12.17 -9.33
C GLY A 187 -17.69 11.99 -7.81
N PRO A 188 -18.61 12.55 -7.02
CA PRO A 188 -18.62 12.38 -5.58
C PRO A 188 -18.73 10.90 -5.19
N VAL A 189 -17.73 10.39 -4.46
CA VAL A 189 -17.72 8.99 -4.00
C VAL A 189 -18.34 8.88 -2.62
N ASP A 190 -19.19 7.88 -2.46
CA ASP A 190 -19.74 7.49 -1.17
C ASP A 190 -18.80 6.53 -0.45
N VAL A 191 -17.81 7.07 0.25
CA VAL A 191 -16.86 6.29 1.05
C VAL A 191 -17.58 5.77 2.29
N LYS A 192 -17.59 4.44 2.48
CA LYS A 192 -18.16 3.82 3.67
C LYS A 192 -17.42 4.30 4.92
N GLY A 193 -18.17 4.87 5.86
CA GLY A 193 -17.63 5.37 7.12
C GLY A 193 -18.73 5.87 8.04
N GLU A 194 -18.34 6.23 9.26
CA GLU A 194 -19.21 6.84 10.26
C GLU A 194 -19.11 8.37 10.15
N HIS A 195 -20.25 9.05 10.21
CA HIS A 195 -20.30 10.51 10.26
C HIS A 195 -20.27 10.98 11.70
N PHE A 196 -19.66 12.13 11.94
CA PHE A 196 -19.56 12.72 13.27
C PHE A 196 -20.03 14.17 13.26
N GLN A 197 -20.76 14.55 14.30
CA GLN A 197 -21.03 15.94 14.62
C GLN A 197 -20.14 16.35 15.79
N CYS A 198 -19.28 17.34 15.56
CA CYS A 198 -18.34 17.84 16.57
C CYS A 198 -18.84 19.13 17.21
N TYR A 199 -18.54 19.27 18.50
CA TYR A 199 -18.88 20.43 19.33
C TYR A 199 -17.61 20.91 20.02
N ASP A 200 -17.41 22.22 20.06
CA ASP A 200 -16.35 22.83 20.86
C ASP A 200 -16.57 22.49 22.34
N VAL A 201 -15.48 22.19 23.04
CA VAL A 201 -15.52 21.90 24.48
C VAL A 201 -14.60 22.83 25.24
N LYS A 202 -15.02 23.19 26.45
CA LYS A 202 -14.17 23.82 27.46
C LYS A 202 -13.89 22.77 28.52
N PRO A 203 -12.62 22.35 28.72
CA PRO A 203 -12.29 21.38 29.76
C PRO A 203 -12.70 21.91 31.13
N ALA A 204 -13.37 21.08 31.93
CA ALA A 204 -13.66 21.41 33.33
C ALA A 204 -12.36 21.50 34.15
N GLU A 205 -11.35 20.73 33.77
CA GLU A 205 -10.02 20.73 34.37
C GLU A 205 -8.93 20.83 33.30
N LYS A 206 -7.78 21.40 33.67
CA LYS A 206 -6.63 21.44 32.77
C LYS A 206 -6.07 20.03 32.63
N SER A 207 -6.12 19.47 31.43
CA SER A 207 -5.38 18.24 31.12
C SER A 207 -3.88 18.52 31.06
N LYS A 208 -3.08 17.58 31.56
CA LYS A 208 -1.63 17.62 31.42
C LYS A 208 -1.26 17.32 29.96
N PRO A 209 -0.25 18.01 29.39
CA PRO A 209 0.25 17.67 28.06
C PRO A 209 0.73 16.22 27.98
N VAL A 210 0.48 15.56 26.85
CA VAL A 210 0.86 14.16 26.62
C VAL A 210 1.68 14.06 25.35
N GLU A 211 2.88 13.49 25.44
CA GLU A 211 3.68 13.15 24.26
C GLU A 211 3.23 11.81 23.68
N ILE A 212 2.97 11.77 22.38
CA ILE A 212 2.62 10.56 21.64
C ILE A 212 3.43 10.45 20.34
N THR A 213 3.51 9.24 19.79
CA THR A 213 4.03 9.02 18.43
C THR A 213 2.87 8.72 17.49
N ILE A 214 2.78 9.46 16.39
CA ILE A 214 1.75 9.29 15.35
C ILE A 214 2.41 8.86 14.04
N GLN A 215 1.67 8.11 13.23
CA GLN A 215 2.10 7.75 11.88
C GLN A 215 0.90 7.72 10.94
N ASP A 216 1.01 8.45 9.84
CA ASP A 216 0.05 8.49 8.75
C ASP A 216 0.80 8.46 7.40
N GLN A 217 0.09 8.67 6.28
CA GLN A 217 0.70 8.69 4.96
C GLN A 217 1.65 9.88 4.73
N PHE A 218 1.64 10.87 5.62
CA PHE A 218 2.52 12.05 5.59
C PHE A 218 3.78 11.87 6.43
N GLY A 219 3.90 10.74 7.15
CA GLY A 219 5.10 10.34 7.87
C GLY A 219 4.85 9.95 9.31
N ARG A 220 5.95 9.63 10.01
CA ARG A 220 5.96 9.34 11.45
C ARG A 220 6.50 10.56 12.20
N ASP A 221 5.84 10.94 13.30
CA ASP A 221 6.23 12.10 14.10
C ASP A 221 5.94 11.89 15.59
N LYS A 222 6.70 12.59 16.44
CA LYS A 222 6.40 12.74 17.87
C LYS A 222 5.70 14.08 18.08
N VAL A 223 4.52 14.04 18.69
CA VAL A 223 3.71 15.24 18.94
C VAL A 223 3.34 15.35 20.41
N VAL A 224 3.18 16.58 20.89
CA VAL A 224 2.69 16.87 22.24
C VAL A 224 1.25 17.36 22.14
N LEU A 225 0.32 16.58 22.68
CA LEU A 225 -1.10 16.93 22.78
C LEU A 225 -1.36 17.83 23.99
N GLY A 226 -2.25 18.80 23.82
CA GLY A 226 -2.67 19.70 24.88
C GLY A 226 -4.04 19.34 25.46
N GLN A 227 -4.97 20.29 25.39
CA GLN A 227 -6.30 20.18 25.96
C GLN A 227 -7.32 19.65 24.94
N PRO A 228 -8.37 18.94 25.41
CA PRO A 228 -9.54 18.67 24.58
C PRO A 228 -10.13 19.97 24.03
N VAL A 229 -10.32 20.03 22.73
CA VAL A 229 -10.92 21.18 22.03
C VAL A 229 -12.24 20.81 21.36
N MET A 230 -12.46 19.54 21.01
CA MET A 230 -13.75 19.09 20.46
C MET A 230 -14.19 17.74 21.02
N LEU A 231 -15.51 17.56 21.10
CA LEU A 231 -16.18 16.29 21.30
C LEU A 231 -17.03 15.97 20.07
N CYS A 232 -16.80 14.82 19.45
CA CYS A 232 -17.48 14.38 18.25
C CYS A 232 -18.38 13.18 18.53
N ASN A 233 -19.68 13.32 18.26
CA ASN A 233 -20.67 12.25 18.42
C ASN A 233 -20.98 11.59 17.08
N PRO A 234 -21.18 10.26 17.02
CA PRO A 234 -21.61 9.61 15.79
C PRO A 234 -22.99 10.15 15.39
N SER A 235 -23.16 10.48 14.11
CA SER A 235 -24.35 11.14 13.59
C SER A 235 -24.96 10.39 12.42
N ALA A 236 -26.29 10.45 12.34
CA ALA A 236 -27.03 10.07 11.15
C ALA A 236 -27.25 11.30 10.29
N LYS A 237 -27.25 11.13 8.97
CA LYS A 237 -27.58 12.22 8.04
C LYS A 237 -28.38 11.72 6.84
N ILE A 238 -29.07 12.66 6.19
CA ILE A 238 -29.71 12.45 4.90
C ILE A 238 -29.05 13.43 3.92
N HIS A 239 -28.64 12.93 2.75
CA HIS A 239 -28.08 13.75 1.69
C HIS A 239 -28.70 13.33 0.36
N GLY A 240 -29.50 14.22 -0.24
CA GLY A 240 -30.36 13.88 -1.38
C GLY A 240 -31.33 12.75 -1.01
N LYS A 241 -31.33 11.67 -1.81
CA LYS A 241 -32.16 10.47 -1.57
C LYS A 241 -31.48 9.41 -0.70
N LYS A 242 -30.25 9.65 -0.22
CA LYS A 242 -29.47 8.69 0.58
C LYS A 242 -29.59 8.98 2.07
N SER A 243 -29.71 7.91 2.87
CA SER A 243 -29.66 7.99 4.33
C SER A 243 -28.42 7.26 4.86
N TYR A 244 -27.78 7.88 5.85
CA TYR A 244 -26.59 7.40 6.52
C TYR A 244 -26.94 7.22 7.99
N ARG A 245 -26.90 5.97 8.47
CA ARG A 245 -27.26 5.64 9.86
C ARG A 245 -26.01 5.58 10.72
N ILE A 246 -26.19 5.81 12.02
CA ILE A 246 -25.14 5.58 13.02
C ILE A 246 -24.79 4.09 13.03
N GLN A 247 -23.50 3.77 12.93
CA GLN A 247 -23.01 2.39 12.89
C GLN A 247 -22.64 1.89 14.28
N ASN A 248 -21.93 2.72 15.06
CA ASN A 248 -21.55 2.44 16.43
C ASN A 248 -21.91 3.63 17.32
N LYS A 249 -22.97 3.48 18.11
CA LYS A 249 -23.46 4.52 19.02
C LYS A 249 -22.51 4.83 20.19
N GLU A 250 -21.59 3.92 20.50
CA GLU A 250 -20.67 4.07 21.63
C GLU A 250 -19.32 4.68 21.22
N ARG A 251 -19.03 4.74 19.92
CA ARG A 251 -17.77 5.29 19.40
C ARG A 251 -17.91 6.80 19.23
N HIS A 252 -17.42 7.56 20.19
CA HIS A 252 -17.22 9.01 20.09
C HIS A 252 -15.76 9.31 19.76
N LEU A 253 -15.45 10.56 19.42
CA LEU A 253 -14.06 11.05 19.35
C LEU A 253 -13.88 12.25 20.28
N VAL A 254 -12.73 12.34 20.92
CA VAL A 254 -12.27 13.57 21.59
C VAL A 254 -11.03 14.07 20.85
N CYS A 255 -11.07 15.33 20.41
CA CYS A 255 -9.97 15.93 19.67
C CYS A 255 -9.18 16.90 20.55
N TYR A 256 -7.86 16.82 20.43
CA TYR A 256 -6.89 17.59 21.19
C TYR A 256 -6.13 18.52 20.24
N ASN A 257 -5.77 19.71 20.72
CA ASN A 257 -4.81 20.55 20.01
C ASN A 257 -3.39 19.98 20.09
N ILE A 258 -2.59 20.27 19.07
CA ILE A 258 -1.18 19.90 19.02
C ILE A 258 -0.36 21.11 19.48
N LEU A 259 0.36 20.96 20.59
CA LEU A 259 1.20 22.01 21.18
C LEU A 259 2.61 22.04 20.58
N LYS A 260 3.14 20.86 20.22
CA LYS A 260 4.46 20.70 19.59
C LYS A 260 4.42 19.59 18.56
N GLN A 261 5.04 19.82 17.42
CA GLN A 261 5.22 18.86 16.32
C GLN A 261 6.49 19.20 15.53
N SER A 262 7.02 18.26 14.77
CA SER A 262 7.98 18.60 13.72
C SER A 262 7.22 19.10 12.48
N SER A 263 7.87 19.89 11.62
CA SER A 263 7.23 20.37 10.40
C SER A 263 6.84 19.19 9.50
N PRO A 264 5.54 18.94 9.24
CA PRO A 264 5.13 17.86 8.36
C PRO A 264 5.59 18.13 6.93
N LYS A 265 5.82 17.05 6.18
CA LYS A 265 5.99 17.15 4.73
C LYS A 265 4.67 17.62 4.12
N SER A 266 4.70 18.75 3.42
CA SER A 266 3.56 19.18 2.61
C SER A 266 3.44 18.25 1.39
N LEU A 267 2.33 17.53 1.29
CA LEU A 267 2.01 16.67 0.16
C LEU A 267 0.77 17.21 -0.54
N LYS A 268 0.80 17.24 -1.87
CA LYS A 268 -0.41 17.42 -2.67
C LYS A 268 -1.20 16.12 -2.62
N VAL A 269 -2.46 16.22 -2.21
CA VAL A 269 -3.40 15.10 -2.13
C VAL A 269 -4.65 15.46 -2.92
N GLN A 270 -5.33 14.48 -3.48
CA GLN A 270 -6.67 14.68 -4.01
C GLN A 270 -7.65 14.10 -3.01
N ILE A 271 -8.68 14.87 -2.66
CA ILE A 271 -9.82 14.33 -1.95
C ILE A 271 -10.93 14.07 -2.96
N ASN A 272 -11.63 12.96 -2.75
CA ASN A 272 -12.90 12.75 -3.37
C ASN A 272 -13.85 12.19 -2.31
N ASN A 273 -14.82 13.01 -1.94
CA ASN A 273 -15.83 12.66 -0.98
C ASN A 273 -17.22 12.94 -1.58
N GLN A 274 -18.25 12.65 -0.79
CA GLN A 274 -19.65 12.82 -1.19
C GLN A 274 -20.10 14.26 -1.49
N PHE A 275 -19.22 15.25 -1.34
CA PHE A 275 -19.48 16.66 -1.59
C PHE A 275 -18.61 17.22 -2.73
N GLU A 276 -17.34 16.79 -2.82
CA GLU A 276 -16.39 17.36 -3.77
C GLU A 276 -15.27 16.39 -4.16
N GLY A 277 -14.66 16.66 -5.32
CA GLY A 277 -13.49 15.98 -5.86
C GLY A 277 -12.37 16.98 -6.16
N ASN A 278 -11.77 17.59 -5.13
CA ASN A 278 -10.81 18.68 -5.28
C ASN A 278 -9.38 18.25 -4.87
N GLY A 279 -8.38 18.84 -5.53
CA GLY A 279 -6.99 18.77 -5.09
C GLY A 279 -6.78 19.63 -3.85
N LEU A 280 -6.22 19.06 -2.79
CA LEU A 280 -5.76 19.74 -1.59
C LEU A 280 -4.24 19.68 -1.49
N GLN A 281 -3.68 20.60 -0.72
CA GLN A 281 -2.30 20.51 -0.26
C GLN A 281 -2.31 20.42 1.26
N THR A 282 -1.64 19.42 1.83
CA THR A 282 -1.55 19.30 3.27
C THR A 282 -0.62 20.38 3.84
N GLY A 283 -1.09 21.01 4.91
CA GLY A 283 -0.32 21.95 5.73
C GLY A 283 0.09 21.33 7.05
N GLU A 284 0.26 22.17 8.07
CA GLU A 284 0.59 21.71 9.43
C GLU A 284 -0.55 20.90 10.08
N ARG A 285 -0.21 19.98 10.99
CA ARG A 285 -1.24 19.23 11.74
C ARG A 285 -1.85 20.16 12.78
N GLN A 286 -3.18 20.25 12.81
CA GLN A 286 -3.86 21.17 13.72
C GLN A 286 -4.43 20.47 14.96
N ILE A 287 -5.02 19.29 14.79
CA ILE A 287 -5.72 18.53 15.84
C ILE A 287 -5.47 17.03 15.71
N PHE A 288 -5.57 16.31 16.83
CA PHE A 288 -5.54 14.85 16.88
C PHE A 288 -6.79 14.33 17.60
N CYS A 289 -7.55 13.44 16.97
CA CYS A 289 -8.79 12.89 17.52
C CYS A 289 -8.61 11.44 17.96
N ALA A 290 -8.92 11.16 19.22
CA ALA A 290 -8.86 9.82 19.81
C ALA A 290 -10.28 9.23 19.97
N PRO A 291 -10.50 7.95 19.61
CA PRO A 291 -11.73 7.24 19.97
C PRO A 291 -11.97 7.28 21.48
N SER A 292 -13.22 7.49 21.89
CA SER A 292 -13.59 7.68 23.29
C SER A 292 -14.99 7.15 23.57
N LEU A 293 -15.19 6.65 24.80
CA LEU A 293 -16.51 6.40 25.35
C LEU A 293 -17.02 7.67 26.04
N LYS A 294 -18.32 7.89 26.02
CA LYS A 294 -18.97 9.01 26.71
C LYS A 294 -20.00 8.49 27.71
N LYS A 295 -19.98 9.04 28.92
CA LYS A 295 -21.06 8.86 29.90
C LYS A 295 -21.70 10.23 30.18
N HIS A 296 -23.02 10.26 30.24
CA HIS A 296 -23.72 11.43 30.76
C HIS A 296 -23.60 11.43 32.29
N ILE A 297 -23.01 12.48 32.84
CA ILE A 297 -23.06 12.77 34.27
C ILE A 297 -24.33 13.58 34.46
N THR A 298 -25.39 12.95 34.96
CA THR A 298 -26.55 13.68 35.47
C THR A 298 -26.11 14.40 36.74
N ASP A 299 -26.06 15.71 36.74
CA ASP A 299 -25.98 16.42 38.02
C ASP A 299 -27.31 16.28 38.75
N ALA A 300 -27.22 15.69 39.94
CA ALA A 300 -28.27 15.74 40.94
C ALA A 300 -28.46 17.21 41.40
N ARG A 301 -29.73 17.63 41.35
CA ARG A 301 -30.38 18.78 42.01
C ARG A 301 -30.41 20.13 41.25
N PRO A 302 -31.61 20.70 41.00
CA PRO A 302 -31.75 22.08 40.55
C PRO A 302 -31.31 23.04 41.66
N GLN A 303 -30.45 24.01 41.33
CA GLN A 303 -30.20 25.14 42.21
C GLN A 303 -31.46 26.01 42.26
N THR A 304 -32.22 25.91 43.35
CA THR A 304 -33.22 26.91 43.70
C THR A 304 -32.50 28.22 44.03
N HIS A 305 -32.55 29.19 43.13
CA HIS A 305 -32.32 30.58 43.48
C HIS A 305 -33.45 31.03 44.42
N GLN A 306 -33.22 31.01 45.73
CA GLN A 306 -33.96 31.84 46.67
C GLN A 306 -33.41 33.27 46.57
N GLY A 307 -33.98 34.03 45.63
CA GLY A 307 -33.87 35.48 45.57
C GLY A 307 -35.23 36.08 45.90
N SER A 308 -35.29 36.94 46.91
CA SER A 308 -36.49 37.61 47.39
C SER A 308 -37.16 38.45 46.30
N MET A 309 -38.47 38.24 46.08
CA MET A 309 -39.33 39.23 45.44
C MET A 309 -40.10 39.97 46.53
N GLN A 310 -39.81 41.26 46.71
CA GLN A 310 -40.74 42.21 47.32
C GLN A 310 -41.91 42.47 46.35
N PRO A 311 -43.15 42.62 46.83
CA PRO A 311 -44.29 42.88 45.96
C PRO A 311 -44.34 44.36 45.54
N MET A 312 -44.34 44.61 44.24
CA MET A 312 -44.76 45.91 43.69
C MET A 312 -46.28 46.05 43.79
N LYS A 313 -46.72 47.13 44.48
CA LYS A 313 -48.11 47.59 44.48
C LYS A 313 -48.54 47.95 43.05
N LYS A 314 -49.63 47.34 42.58
CA LYS A 314 -50.40 47.87 41.44
C LYS A 314 -51.26 49.03 41.92
N THR A 315 -51.01 50.22 41.39
CA THR A 315 -52.01 51.29 41.32
C THR A 315 -52.33 51.46 39.85
N LEU A 316 -53.59 51.22 39.48
CA LEU A 316 -54.14 51.58 38.17
C LEU A 316 -55.38 52.43 38.45
N ASN A 317 -55.33 53.67 38.00
CA ASN A 317 -56.48 54.44 37.56
C ASN A 317 -56.95 53.90 36.21
#